data_AF-A0A7S1W5Y9-F1
#
_entry.id   AF-A0A7S1W5Y9-F1
#
_cell.length_a   1.000
_cell.length_b   1.000
_cell.length_c   1.000
_cell.angle_alpha   90.00
_cell.angle_beta   90.00
_cell.angle_gamma   90.00
#
_symmetry.space_group_name_H-M   'P 1'
#
loop_
_entity.id
_entity.type
_entity.pdbx_description
1 polymer ?
#
loop_
_entity_poly.entity_id
_entity_poly.type
_entity_poly.pdbx_seq_one_letter_code
_entity_poly.pdbx_strand_id
1 'polypeptide(L)'
;AALLGLQVVVRQASAAKWTPHFLYEHPAALCNDGSAAAYYYRAGAMSMRQWLVFLEGGDWCWDRESCVRSGTSVDFPRSQTAVEAWGRSLEGIFDDTGESPFQDMNIAYVRACSSDAFLGDTGPSQRGRP
;
A
#
# COMPACT_ATOMS: atom_id res chain seq x y z
N ALA A 1 -48.73 -16.62 -22.49
CA ALA A 1 -47.54 -15.79 -22.78
C ALA A 1 -46.69 -15.72 -21.52
N ALA A 2 -45.59 -16.47 -21.47
CA ALA A 2 -44.68 -16.45 -20.33
C ALA A 2 -43.69 -15.30 -20.55
N LEU A 3 -43.77 -14.27 -19.71
CA LEU A 3 -42.80 -13.18 -19.66
C LEU A 3 -41.48 -13.75 -19.12
N LEU A 4 -40.55 -14.08 -20.02
CA LEU A 4 -39.16 -14.35 -19.68
C LEU A 4 -38.53 -13.03 -19.22
N GLY A 5 -38.67 -12.75 -17.93
CA GLY A 5 -37.99 -11.63 -17.28
C GLY A 5 -36.49 -11.84 -17.36
N LEU A 6 -35.81 -10.99 -18.11
CA LEU A 6 -34.36 -10.94 -18.15
C LEU A 6 -33.89 -10.44 -16.77
N GLN A 7 -33.52 -11.37 -15.90
CA GLN A 7 -32.89 -11.02 -14.63
C GLN A 7 -31.50 -10.46 -14.96
N VAL A 8 -31.38 -9.14 -14.93
CA VAL A 8 -30.08 -8.47 -14.92
C VAL A 8 -29.39 -8.88 -13.63
N VAL A 9 -28.46 -9.84 -13.74
CA VAL A 9 -27.56 -10.19 -12.64
C VAL A 9 -26.62 -9.00 -12.46
N VAL A 10 -26.98 -8.09 -11.57
CA VAL A 10 -26.06 -7.06 -11.08
C VAL A 10 -24.98 -7.81 -10.32
N ARG A 11 -23.82 -8.00 -10.95
CA ARG A 11 -22.63 -8.50 -10.25
C ARG A 11 -22.29 -7.46 -9.18
N GLN A 12 -22.54 -7.77 -7.92
CA GLN A 12 -21.93 -7.02 -6.82
C GLN A 12 -20.42 -7.17 -6.97
N ALA A 13 -19.75 -6.08 -7.33
CA ALA A 13 -18.32 -6.00 -7.14
C ALA A 13 -18.08 -6.15 -5.63
N SER A 14 -17.35 -7.20 -5.24
CA SER A 14 -16.80 -7.26 -3.89
C SER A 14 -15.97 -5.99 -3.70
N ALA A 15 -16.16 -5.29 -2.57
CA ALA A 15 -15.27 -4.21 -2.16
C ALA A 15 -13.82 -4.70 -2.33
N ALA A 16 -13.00 -3.87 -2.96
CA ALA A 16 -11.70 -4.30 -3.40
C ALA A 16 -10.78 -4.49 -2.18
N LYS A 17 -10.31 -5.72 -2.00
CA LYS A 17 -9.64 -6.16 -0.77
C LYS A 17 -8.17 -5.71 -0.77
N TRP A 18 -7.81 -4.92 0.23
CA TRP A 18 -6.41 -4.54 0.51
C TRP A 18 -5.68 -5.63 1.28
N THR A 19 -4.43 -5.93 0.92
CA THR A 19 -3.61 -6.99 1.50
C THR A 19 -2.21 -6.49 1.83
N PRO A 20 -1.63 -6.82 3.00
CA PRO A 20 -0.28 -6.44 3.35
C PRO A 20 0.78 -7.29 2.64
N HIS A 21 1.80 -6.64 2.08
CA HIS A 21 3.00 -7.29 1.56
C HIS A 21 4.24 -6.67 2.19
N PHE A 22 4.78 -7.33 3.22
CA PHE A 22 6.06 -6.98 3.83
C PHE A 22 7.20 -7.69 3.10
N LEU A 23 8.29 -6.97 2.85
CA LEU A 23 9.38 -7.38 1.97
C LEU A 23 10.44 -8.24 2.67
N TYR A 24 10.02 -9.24 3.47
CA TYR A 24 10.94 -10.10 4.22
C TYR A 24 11.91 -10.91 3.35
N GLU A 25 11.50 -11.23 2.12
CA GLU A 25 12.32 -11.96 1.14
C GLU A 25 13.29 -11.03 0.38
N HIS A 26 13.24 -9.72 0.62
CA HIS A 26 14.11 -8.72 0.02
C HIS A 26 14.94 -8.02 1.11
N PRO A 27 16.07 -8.61 1.56
CA PRO A 27 16.80 -8.16 2.73
C PRO A 27 17.44 -6.77 2.62
N ALA A 28 17.49 -6.19 1.41
CA ALA A 28 17.93 -4.82 1.17
C ALA A 28 16.79 -3.79 1.28
N ALA A 29 15.53 -4.22 1.23
CA ALA A 29 14.35 -3.35 1.31
C ALA A 29 13.96 -3.11 2.77
N LEU A 30 14.74 -2.27 3.44
CA LEU A 30 14.60 -1.97 4.86
C LEU A 30 14.18 -0.52 5.09
N CYS A 31 13.41 -0.30 6.16
CA CYS A 31 13.16 1.02 6.72
C CYS A 31 14.39 1.55 7.48
N ASN A 32 14.35 2.81 7.92
CA ASN A 32 15.49 3.43 8.61
C ASN A 32 15.87 2.75 9.93
N ASP A 33 14.92 2.09 10.59
CA ASP A 33 15.14 1.31 11.81
C ASP A 33 15.57 -0.16 11.55
N GLY A 34 15.72 -0.55 10.28
CA GLY A 34 16.06 -1.91 9.88
C GLY A 34 14.87 -2.88 9.81
N SER A 35 13.65 -2.43 10.10
CA SER A 35 12.45 -3.26 9.88
C SER A 35 12.17 -3.43 8.37
N ALA A 36 11.48 -4.51 8.00
CA ALA A 36 11.17 -4.77 6.59
C ALA A 36 10.19 -3.72 6.03
N ALA A 37 10.53 -3.13 4.89
CA ALA A 37 9.62 -2.24 4.17
C ALA A 37 8.37 -3.00 3.68
N ALA A 38 7.32 -2.27 3.30
CA ALA A 38 6.06 -2.87 2.88
C ALA A 38 5.35 -2.06 1.80
N TYR A 39 4.54 -2.75 1.01
CA TYR A 39 3.49 -2.15 0.23
C TYR A 39 2.17 -2.86 0.52
N TYR A 40 1.06 -2.15 0.30
CA TYR A 40 -0.27 -2.74 0.38
C TYR A 40 -0.85 -2.89 -1.01
N TYR A 41 -1.47 -4.04 -1.25
CA TYR A 41 -1.97 -4.41 -2.55
C TYR A 41 -3.48 -4.52 -2.55
N ARG A 42 -4.12 -3.83 -3.51
CA ARG A 42 -5.52 -4.00 -3.86
C ARG A 42 -5.58 -4.59 -5.27
N ALA A 43 -6.16 -5.78 -5.37
CA ALA A 43 -6.36 -6.41 -6.67
C ALA A 43 -7.37 -5.64 -7.50
N GLY A 44 -7.06 -5.44 -8.78
CA GLY A 44 -7.98 -4.88 -9.75
C GLY A 44 -9.03 -5.88 -10.22
N ALA A 45 -9.87 -5.47 -11.16
CA ALA A 45 -10.85 -6.37 -11.80
C ALA A 45 -10.16 -7.57 -12.49
N MET A 46 -10.87 -8.69 -12.64
CA MET A 46 -10.32 -10.01 -13.08
C MET A 46 -9.50 -10.00 -14.38
N SER A 47 -9.61 -8.98 -15.23
CA SER A 47 -8.87 -8.84 -16.49
C SER A 47 -8.00 -7.58 -16.56
N MET A 48 -7.94 -6.80 -15.48
CA MET A 48 -7.23 -5.53 -15.48
C MET A 48 -5.72 -5.74 -15.41
N ARG A 49 -5.01 -5.10 -16.35
CA ARG A 49 -3.54 -5.20 -16.47
C ARG A 49 -2.82 -3.92 -16.09
N GLN A 50 -3.55 -2.82 -15.92
CA GLN A 50 -2.95 -1.54 -15.56
C GLN A 50 -2.69 -1.49 -14.06
N TRP A 51 -1.61 -0.80 -13.68
CA TRP A 51 -1.15 -0.66 -12.31
C TRP A 51 -1.08 0.81 -11.93
N LEU A 52 -1.59 1.15 -10.74
CA LEU A 52 -1.27 2.37 -10.04
C LEU A 52 -0.27 2.02 -8.94
N VAL A 53 0.95 2.54 -9.04
CA VAL A 53 1.94 2.46 -7.96
C VAL A 53 1.97 3.82 -7.29
N PHE A 54 1.43 3.87 -6.07
CA PHE A 54 1.39 5.08 -5.28
C PHE A 54 2.49 5.06 -4.23
N LEU A 55 3.24 6.15 -4.14
CA LEU A 55 4.25 6.36 -3.11
C LEU A 55 3.63 7.17 -1.98
N GLU A 56 3.50 6.59 -0.79
CA GLU A 56 3.00 7.30 0.40
C GLU A 56 3.83 8.56 0.63
N GLY A 57 3.17 9.67 0.92
CA GLY A 57 3.87 10.86 1.39
C GLY A 57 4.49 10.64 2.78
N GLY A 58 5.19 11.63 3.28
CA GLY A 58 5.74 11.57 4.62
C GLY A 58 6.83 12.60 4.82
N ASP A 59 7.32 12.67 6.06
CA ASP A 59 8.47 13.50 6.38
C ASP A 59 9.77 12.90 5.81
N TRP A 60 10.72 13.77 5.53
CA TRP A 60 12.11 13.41 5.27
C TRP A 60 13.02 14.00 6.35
N CYS A 61 14.24 13.51 6.44
CA CYS A 61 15.26 14.07 7.31
C CYS A 61 16.62 14.12 6.59
N TRP A 62 17.52 15.00 7.02
CA TRP A 62 18.80 15.26 6.34
C TRP A 62 20.01 15.27 7.27
N ASP A 63 19.78 15.19 8.59
CA ASP A 63 20.83 15.13 9.61
C ASP A 63 20.39 14.26 10.80
N ARG A 64 21.32 13.98 11.72
CA ARG A 64 21.05 13.11 12.86
C ARG A 64 19.90 13.61 13.73
N GLU A 65 19.77 14.92 13.89
CA GLU A 65 18.79 15.54 14.79
C GLU A 65 17.38 15.47 14.20
N SER A 66 17.23 15.83 12.92
CA SER A 66 15.97 15.67 12.16
C SER A 66 15.55 14.21 12.04
N CYS A 67 16.50 13.27 12.01
CA CYS A 67 16.23 11.84 11.89
C CYS A 67 15.92 11.12 13.22
N VAL A 68 15.76 11.79 14.37
CA VAL A 68 15.47 11.11 15.65
C VAL A 68 14.17 10.29 15.61
N ARG A 69 13.18 10.75 14.85
CA ARG A 69 11.89 10.06 14.62
C ARG A 69 11.81 9.43 13.22
N SER A 70 12.91 8.86 12.74
CA SER A 70 13.02 8.26 11.41
C SER A 70 11.96 7.19 11.14
N GLY A 71 11.64 7.02 9.86
CA GLY A 71 10.63 6.07 9.39
C GLY A 71 10.85 4.62 9.87
N THR A 72 9.76 3.98 10.26
CA THR A 72 9.71 2.60 10.75
C THR A 72 8.46 1.91 10.20
N SER A 73 8.54 0.59 10.00
CA SER A 73 7.37 -0.23 9.66
C SER A 73 6.71 -0.89 10.87
N VAL A 74 7.18 -0.65 12.10
CA VAL A 74 6.63 -1.33 13.29
C VAL A 74 5.16 -1.00 13.50
N ASP A 75 4.76 0.24 13.20
CA ASP A 75 3.40 0.75 13.36
C ASP A 75 2.51 0.51 12.13
N PHE A 76 3.05 -0.10 11.06
CA PHE A 76 2.27 -0.41 9.88
C PHE A 76 1.22 -1.50 10.21
N PRO A 77 -0.04 -1.34 9.78
CA PRO A 77 -1.01 -2.43 9.78
C PRO A 77 -0.42 -3.72 9.18
N ARG A 78 -0.40 -4.80 9.97
CA ARG A 78 0.19 -6.09 9.59
C ARG A 78 -0.84 -7.17 9.32
N SER A 79 -1.95 -7.15 10.04
CA SER A 79 -3.01 -8.14 9.87
C SER A 79 -3.92 -7.73 8.70
N GLN A 80 -4.50 -8.74 8.05
CA GLN A 80 -5.46 -8.55 6.98
C GLN A 80 -6.60 -7.60 7.40
N THR A 81 -7.16 -7.79 8.59
CA THR A 81 -8.24 -6.96 9.12
C THR A 81 -7.82 -5.51 9.36
N ALA A 82 -6.61 -5.28 9.88
CA ALA A 82 -6.11 -3.93 10.11
C ALA A 82 -5.85 -3.19 8.79
N VAL A 83 -5.29 -3.88 7.79
CA VAL A 83 -5.05 -3.32 6.45
C VAL A 83 -6.34 -3.05 5.71
N GLU A 84 -7.34 -3.91 5.84
CA GLU A 84 -8.68 -3.64 5.29
C GLU A 84 -9.34 -2.43 5.95
N ALA A 85 -9.20 -2.27 7.27
CA ALA A 85 -9.72 -1.10 7.99
C ALA A 85 -9.03 0.19 7.55
N TRP A 86 -7.70 0.17 7.42
CA TRP A 86 -6.91 1.27 6.87
C TRP A 86 -7.32 1.57 5.41
N GLY A 87 -7.48 0.54 4.58
CA GLY A 87 -7.84 0.69 3.17
C GLY A 87 -9.21 1.31 2.95
N ARG A 88 -10.18 1.03 3.86
CA ARG A 88 -11.50 1.69 3.87
C ARG A 88 -11.47 3.16 4.26
N SER A 89 -10.39 3.64 4.88
CA SER A 89 -10.21 5.07 5.18
C SER A 89 -9.54 5.86 4.06
N LEU A 90 -9.13 5.20 2.97
CA LEU A 90 -8.57 5.88 1.82
C LEU A 90 -9.68 6.50 0.96
N GLU A 91 -9.42 7.70 0.45
CA GLU A 91 -10.35 8.47 -0.36
C GLU A 91 -9.69 8.91 -1.69
N GLY A 92 -10.47 9.54 -2.57
CA GLY A 92 -9.99 10.12 -3.81
C GLY A 92 -9.57 9.07 -4.83
N ILE A 93 -8.30 9.05 -5.24
CA ILE A 93 -7.81 8.14 -6.30
C ILE A 93 -7.94 6.65 -5.94
N PHE A 94 -8.11 6.33 -4.65
CA PHE A 94 -8.24 4.96 -4.14
C PHE A 94 -9.69 4.48 -3.97
N ASP A 95 -10.65 5.38 -4.17
CA ASP A 95 -12.08 5.07 -4.05
C ASP A 95 -12.50 3.96 -5.03
N ASP A 96 -13.36 3.05 -4.58
CA ASP A 96 -13.88 1.91 -5.36
C ASP A 96 -15.39 1.93 -5.61
N THR A 97 -16.04 3.08 -5.39
CA THR A 97 -17.49 3.27 -5.46
C THR A 97 -18.03 3.68 -6.85
N GLY A 98 -17.16 3.93 -7.83
CA GLY A 98 -17.54 4.45 -9.15
C GLY A 98 -16.85 5.74 -9.53
N GLU A 99 -16.32 6.48 -8.55
CA GLU A 99 -15.87 7.86 -8.75
C GLU A 99 -14.42 7.97 -9.24
N SER A 100 -13.54 7.06 -8.79
CA SER A 100 -12.14 7.05 -9.21
C SER A 100 -11.97 6.42 -10.60
N PRO A 101 -11.27 7.07 -11.54
CA PRO A 101 -10.92 6.46 -12.83
C PRO A 101 -9.96 5.27 -12.67
N PHE A 102 -9.40 5.06 -11.47
CA PHE A 102 -8.44 4.00 -11.16
C PHE A 102 -9.06 2.84 -10.38
N GLN A 103 -10.36 2.88 -10.10
CA GLN A 103 -11.04 1.91 -9.23
C GLN A 103 -10.83 0.45 -9.65
N ASP A 104 -10.71 0.17 -10.95
CA ASP A 104 -10.57 -1.17 -11.49
C ASP A 104 -9.10 -1.62 -11.62
N MET A 105 -8.14 -0.70 -11.44
CA MET A 105 -6.71 -0.98 -11.55
C MET A 105 -6.20 -1.82 -10.40
N ASN A 106 -5.11 -2.56 -10.65
CA ASN A 106 -4.29 -3.08 -9.57
C ASN A 106 -3.60 -1.91 -8.89
N ILE A 107 -3.65 -1.83 -7.56
CA ILE A 107 -2.99 -0.75 -6.81
C ILE A 107 -1.94 -1.34 -5.90
N ALA A 108 -0.71 -0.86 -6.02
CA ALA A 108 0.34 -1.03 -5.03
C ALA A 108 0.57 0.29 -4.31
N TYR A 109 0.25 0.35 -3.03
CA TYR A 109 0.48 1.49 -2.16
C TYR A 109 1.78 1.25 -1.38
N VAL A 110 2.87 1.87 -1.84
CA VAL A 110 4.19 1.76 -1.23
C VAL A 110 4.21 2.59 0.04
N ARG A 111 4.44 1.95 1.19
CA ARG A 111 4.50 2.64 2.48
C ARG A 111 5.83 3.37 2.64
N ALA A 112 5.81 4.60 3.14
CA ALA A 112 7.00 5.41 3.35
C ALA A 112 7.61 5.12 4.73
N CYS A 113 8.87 4.70 4.75
CA CYS A 113 9.62 4.49 6.00
C CYS A 113 11.13 4.77 5.89
N SER A 114 11.57 5.35 4.78
CA SER A 114 12.98 5.66 4.49
C SER A 114 13.38 7.11 4.78
N SER A 115 12.41 8.01 5.00
CA SER A 115 12.63 9.44 5.30
C SER A 115 13.58 10.15 4.32
N ASP A 116 13.63 9.69 3.07
CA ASP A 116 14.59 10.10 2.03
C ASP A 116 13.91 10.59 0.75
N ALA A 117 12.60 10.87 0.83
CA ALA A 117 11.76 11.24 -0.32
C ALA A 117 11.82 10.24 -1.49
N PHE A 118 12.08 8.96 -1.21
CA PHE A 118 12.29 7.89 -2.20
C PHE A 118 13.50 8.13 -3.13
N LEU A 119 14.50 8.88 -2.66
CA LEU A 119 15.73 9.16 -3.42
C LEU A 119 16.93 8.33 -2.96
N GLY A 120 16.86 7.66 -1.81
CA GLY A 120 17.97 6.87 -1.26
C GLY A 120 18.14 5.52 -1.96
N ASP A 121 19.40 5.08 -2.02
CA ASP A 121 19.80 3.79 -2.60
C ASP A 121 20.63 2.94 -1.63
N THR A 122 20.77 3.41 -0.39
CA THR A 122 21.62 2.81 0.64
C THR A 122 20.74 2.34 1.79
N GLY A 123 20.96 1.10 2.25
CA GLY A 123 20.25 0.56 3.41
C GLY A 123 20.58 1.30 4.71
N PRO A 124 19.80 1.09 5.78
CA PRO A 124 20.05 1.71 7.06
C PRO A 124 21.47 1.38 7.54
N SER A 125 22.22 2.41 7.95
CA SER A 125 23.56 2.23 8.48
C SER A 125 23.52 1.24 9.65
N GLN A 126 24.28 0.14 9.57
CA GLN A 126 24.46 -0.85 10.65
C GLN A 126 25.18 -0.20 11.83
N ARG A 127 24.52 0.71 12.57
CA ARG A 127 25.07 1.26 13.80
C ARG A 127 24.72 0.32 14.94
N GLY A 128 25.61 -0.63 15.24
CA GLY A 128 25.60 -1.37 16.50
C GLY A 128 25.38 -2.89 16.44
N ARG A 129 25.70 -3.60 15.34
CA ARG A 129 26.18 -4.98 15.49
C ARG A 129 27.67 -4.92 15.83
N PRO A 130 28.15 -5.66 16.85
CA PRO A 130 29.52 -5.54 17.36
C PRO A 130 30.58 -5.67 16.27
#